data_AF-A0A527CWY5-F1
#
_entry.id   AF-A0A527CWY5-F1
#
_cell.length_a   1.000
_cell.length_b   1.000
_cell.length_c   1.000
_cell.angle_alpha   90.00
_cell.angle_beta   90.00
_cell.angle_gamma   90.00
#
_symmetry.space_group_name_H-M   'P 1'
#
loop_
_entity.id
_entity.type
_entity.pdbx_description
1 polymer ?
#
loop_
_entity_poly.entity_id
_entity_poly.type
_entity_poly.pdbx_seq_one_letter_code
_entity_poly.pdbx_strand_id
1 'polypeptide(L)'
;SVVITVAAEDRPEGVNLRINSVQSLEDEASRIQKALRIFVRNATPINTLAGQLAVRGEGQVSFVLIKEEGEGEIEIELPNRYRISPQIASAMRAVPGVVEVELV
;
A
#
# COMPACT_ATOMS: atom_id res chain seq x y z
N SER A 1 -8.24 10.03 -6.63
CA SER A 1 -8.77 9.49 -7.91
C SER A 1 -10.01 8.66 -7.60
N VAL A 2 -10.97 8.57 -8.51
CA VAL A 2 -12.21 7.79 -8.29
C VAL A 2 -12.49 6.87 -9.46
N VAL A 3 -13.07 5.71 -9.18
CA VAL A 3 -13.62 4.79 -10.18
C VAL A 3 -15.13 4.98 -10.21
N ILE A 4 -15.67 5.19 -11.40
CA ILE A 4 -17.11 5.37 -11.61
C ILE A 4 -17.60 4.26 -12.54
N THR A 5 -18.58 3.51 -12.08
CA THR A 5 -19.26 2.51 -12.91
C THR A 5 -20.51 3.15 -13.49
N VAL A 6 -20.59 3.23 -14.81
CA VAL A 6 -21.73 3.80 -15.53
C VAL A 6 -22.43 2.72 -16.35
N ALA A 7 -23.76 2.75 -16.38
CA ALA A 7 -24.56 2.06 -17.36
C ALA A 7 -24.82 3.01 -18.53
N ALA A 8 -24.58 2.54 -19.74
CA ALA A 8 -25.00 3.21 -20.97
C ALA A 8 -26.11 2.38 -21.62
N GLU A 9 -27.24 3.02 -21.91
CA GLU A 9 -28.35 2.42 -22.67
C GLU A 9 -28.52 3.20 -23.97
N ASP A 10 -28.45 2.51 -25.09
CA ASP A 10 -28.72 3.10 -26.41
C ASP A 10 -30.23 3.07 -26.68
N ARG A 11 -30.83 4.24 -26.90
CA ARG A 11 -32.25 4.40 -27.19
C ARG A 11 -32.43 5.19 -28.49
N PRO A 12 -33.60 5.07 -29.16
CA PRO A 12 -33.86 5.80 -30.41
C PRO A 12 -33.69 7.32 -30.30
N GLU A 13 -34.01 7.88 -29.14
CA GLU A 13 -33.85 9.30 -28.76
C GLU A 13 -32.42 9.69 -28.34
N GLY A 14 -31.50 8.73 -28.23
CA GLY A 14 -30.08 8.93 -27.91
C GLY A 14 -29.55 8.04 -26.79
N VAL A 15 -28.27 8.20 -26.48
CA VAL A 15 -27.59 7.42 -25.43
C VAL A 15 -27.93 7.99 -24.05
N ASN A 16 -28.47 7.14 -23.18
CA ASN A 16 -28.69 7.47 -21.77
C ASN A 16 -27.55 6.91 -20.91
N LEU A 17 -26.96 7.77 -20.07
CA LEU A 17 -25.87 7.41 -19.16
C LEU A 17 -26.36 7.52 -17.73
N ARG A 18 -26.30 6.41 -16.98
CA ARG A 18 -26.64 6.37 -15.56
C ARG A 18 -25.43 5.94 -14.74
N ILE A 19 -25.10 6.73 -13.71
CA ILE A 19 -24.07 6.34 -12.74
C ILE A 19 -24.65 5.26 -11.83
N ASN A 20 -23.98 4.11 -11.76
CA ASN A 20 -24.35 3.01 -10.87
C ASN A 20 -23.61 3.11 -9.53
N SER A 21 -22.32 3.46 -9.55
CA SER A 21 -21.52 3.62 -8.34
C SER A 21 -20.35 4.58 -8.56
N VAL A 22 -19.95 5.23 -7.47
CA VAL A 22 -18.76 6.06 -7.37
C VAL A 22 -17.96 5.55 -6.18
N GLN A 23 -16.70 5.20 -6.40
CA GLN A 23 -15.83 4.67 -5.37
C GLN A 23 -14.48 5.36 -5.41
N SER A 24 -13.86 5.57 -4.25
CA SER A 24 -12.48 6.04 -4.20
C SER A 24 -11.57 4.94 -4.74
N LEU A 25 -10.64 5.32 -5.63
CA LEU A 25 -9.62 4.39 -6.11
C LEU A 25 -8.73 3.92 -4.95
N GLU A 26 -8.53 4.74 -3.92
CA GLU A 26 -7.76 4.36 -2.73
C GLU A 26 -8.46 3.30 -1.89
N ASP A 27 -9.78 3.42 -1.72
CA ASP A 27 -10.55 2.44 -0.94
C ASP A 27 -10.61 1.09 -1.68
N GLU A 28 -10.83 1.10 -2.99
CA GLU A 28 -10.76 -0.13 -3.80
C GLU A 28 -9.36 -0.73 -3.85
N ALA A 29 -8.32 0.11 -3.95
CA ALA A 29 -6.94 -0.35 -3.85
C ALA A 29 -6.64 -0.95 -2.47
N SER A 30 -7.26 -0.49 -1.39
CA SER A 30 -7.06 -1.03 -0.05
C SER A 30 -7.78 -2.35 0.22
N ARG A 31 -8.79 -2.67 -0.61
CA ARG A 31 -9.66 -3.85 -0.46
C ARG A 31 -9.01 -5.15 -0.98
N ILE A 32 -8.00 -5.04 -1.84
CA ILE A 32 -7.12 -6.17 -2.20
C ILE A 32 -6.19 -6.39 -1.00
N GLN A 33 -6.11 -7.63 -0.50
CA GLN A 33 -5.16 -8.00 0.55
C GLN A 33 -3.75 -7.65 0.09
N LYS A 34 -3.20 -6.58 0.66
CA LYS A 34 -1.88 -6.08 0.32
C LYS A 34 -0.91 -6.38 1.44
N ALA A 35 0.27 -6.84 1.07
CA ALA A 35 1.41 -6.87 1.96
C ALA A 35 2.38 -5.75 1.60
N LEU A 36 3.02 -5.15 2.60
CA LEU A 36 4.08 -4.17 2.43
C LEU A 36 5.37 -4.78 2.94
N ARG A 37 6.37 -4.94 2.05
CA ARG A 37 7.72 -5.36 2.44
C ARG A 37 8.65 -4.16 2.35
N ILE A 38 9.37 -3.90 3.44
CA ILE A 38 10.26 -2.75 3.57
C ILE A 38 11.68 -3.28 3.79
N PHE A 39 12.57 -3.00 2.84
CA PHE A 39 13.96 -3.42 2.88
C PHE A 39 14.82 -2.32 3.52
N VAL A 40 15.59 -2.66 4.55
CA VAL A 40 16.46 -1.74 5.29
C VAL A 40 17.86 -2.34 5.45
N ARG A 41 18.90 -1.50 5.46
CA ARG A 41 20.30 -1.94 5.72
C ARG A 41 20.64 -1.97 7.20
N ASN A 42 19.97 -1.16 8.00
CA ASN A 42 20.22 -1.08 9.43
C ASN A 42 18.93 -0.74 10.19
N ALA A 43 18.96 -0.86 11.51
CA ALA A 43 17.81 -0.66 12.38
C ALA A 43 17.45 0.83 12.66
N THR A 44 18.27 1.77 12.20
CA THR A 44 18.11 3.22 12.47
C THR A 44 16.74 3.78 12.08
N PRO A 45 16.15 3.46 10.90
CA PRO A 45 14.89 4.04 10.48
C PRO A 45 13.64 3.38 11.10
N ILE A 46 13.78 2.30 11.88
CA ILE A 46 12.62 1.51 12.37
C ILE A 46 11.61 2.38 13.14
N ASN A 47 12.08 3.26 14.02
CA ASN A 47 11.19 4.14 14.80
C ASN A 47 10.44 5.13 13.91
N THR A 48 11.11 5.68 12.90
CA THR A 48 10.49 6.60 11.93
C THR A 48 9.44 5.88 11.08
N LEU A 49 9.74 4.65 10.65
CA LEU A 49 8.83 3.81 9.87
C LEU A 49 7.61 3.38 10.70
N ALA A 50 7.79 3.07 11.97
CA ALA A 50 6.69 2.77 12.89
C ALA A 50 5.72 3.96 13.03
N GLY A 51 6.23 5.20 13.06
CA GLY A 51 5.40 6.41 13.11
C GLY A 51 4.50 6.59 11.88
N GLN A 52 4.91 6.10 10.71
CA GLN A 52 4.11 6.11 9.48
C GLN A 52 3.02 5.02 9.46
N LEU A 53 3.11 4.01 10.34
CA LEU A 53 2.14 2.94 10.53
C LEU A 53 1.14 3.26 11.65
N ALA A 54 0.52 4.44 11.61
CA ALA A 54 -0.35 4.90 12.70
C ALA A 54 -1.77 4.29 12.67
N VAL A 55 -2.28 3.95 11.48
CA VAL A 55 -3.68 3.55 11.28
C VAL A 55 -3.79 2.03 11.12
N ARG A 56 -4.61 1.40 11.97
CA ARG A 56 -4.95 -0.03 11.84
C ARG A 56 -5.73 -0.29 10.56
N GLY A 57 -5.51 -1.46 9.97
CA GLY A 57 -6.16 -1.88 8.72
C GLY A 57 -5.98 -3.38 8.51
N GLU A 58 -6.09 -3.83 7.26
CA GLU A 58 -6.08 -5.26 6.93
C GLU A 58 -4.74 -5.74 6.35
N GLY A 59 -3.84 -4.82 6.02
CA GLY A 59 -2.59 -5.11 5.33
C GLY A 59 -1.49 -5.65 6.25
N GLN A 60 -0.74 -6.62 5.75
CA GLN A 60 0.41 -7.23 6.44
C GLN A 60 1.67 -6.40 6.19
N VAL A 61 2.51 -6.20 7.19
CA VAL A 61 3.76 -5.45 7.03
C VAL A 61 4.94 -6.30 7.50
N SER A 62 5.97 -6.38 6.67
CA SER A 62 7.22 -7.09 6.96
C SER A 62 8.42 -6.18 6.73
N PHE A 63 9.40 -6.26 7.63
CA PHE A 63 10.71 -5.62 7.48
C PHE A 63 11.73 -6.66 7.07
N VAL A 64 12.48 -6.38 6.02
CA VAL A 64 13.61 -7.20 5.58
C VAL A 64 14.89 -6.45 5.90
N LEU A 65 15.65 -6.96 6.87
CA LEU A 65 16.98 -6.46 7.19
C LEU A 65 17.99 -7.18 6.29
N ILE A 66 18.59 -6.42 5.37
CA ILE A 66 19.68 -6.89 4.54
C ILE A 66 20.95 -6.75 5.35
N LYS A 67 21.60 -7.87 5.69
CA LYS A 67 22.91 -7.82 6.36
C LYS A 67 23.98 -7.34 5.39
N GLU A 68 25.00 -6.69 5.94
CA GLU A 68 26.18 -6.30 5.17
C GLU A 68 26.89 -7.55 4.60
N GLU A 69 27.67 -7.34 3.54
CA GLU A 69 28.54 -8.35 2.92
C GLU A 69 27.83 -9.63 2.40
N GLY A 70 26.51 -9.59 2.23
CA GLY A 70 25.75 -10.71 1.66
C GLY A 70 25.54 -11.86 2.64
N GLU A 71 25.65 -11.62 3.94
CA GLU A 71 25.43 -12.62 5.01
C GLU A 71 23.95 -13.07 5.18
N GLY A 72 23.09 -12.71 4.23
CA GLY A 72 21.68 -13.09 4.18
C GLY A 72 20.73 -11.99 4.65
N GLU A 73 19.45 -12.33 4.61
CA GLU A 73 18.34 -11.43 4.93
C GLU A 73 17.54 -11.97 6.12
N ILE A 74 17.12 -11.08 7.00
CA ILE A 74 16.21 -11.40 8.10
C ILE A 74 14.88 -10.70 7.83
N GLU A 75 13.83 -11.48 7.58
CA GLU A 75 12.47 -10.97 7.48
C GLU A 75 11.76 -11.05 8.84
N ILE A 76 11.15 -9.93 9.23
CA ILE A 76 10.38 -9.77 10.46
C ILE A 76 8.98 -9.30 10.08
N GLU A 77 8.01 -10.19 10.21
CA GLU A 77 6.60 -9.86 10.06
C GLU A 77 6.08 -9.18 11.32
N LEU A 78 5.38 -8.05 11.18
CA LEU A 78 4.73 -7.41 12.31
C LEU A 78 3.48 -8.19 12.76
N PRO A 79 3.25 -8.31 14.08
CA PRO A 79 2.08 -9.06 14.59
C PRO A 79 0.75 -8.34 14.34
N ASN A 80 0.79 -7.04 14.03
CA ASN A 80 -0.39 -6.22 13.81
C ASN A 80 -0.54 -5.87 12.33
N ARG A 81 -1.79 -5.67 11.91
CA ARG A 81 -2.14 -5.22 10.56
C ARG A 81 -2.38 -3.71 10.50
N TYR A 82 -2.06 -3.13 9.36
CA TYR A 82 -2.08 -1.68 9.14
C TYR A 82 -2.82 -1.33 7.85
N ARG A 83 -3.29 -0.09 7.75
CA ARG A 83 -3.80 0.43 6.48
C ARG A 83 -2.61 0.71 5.56
N ILE A 84 -2.62 0.12 4.38
CA ILE A 84 -1.54 0.25 3.39
C ILE A 84 -2.11 0.92 2.14
N SER A 85 -1.39 1.91 1.62
CA SER A 85 -1.73 2.59 0.37
C SER A 85 -0.44 2.88 -0.42
N PRO A 86 -0.54 3.16 -1.74
CA PRO A 86 0.61 3.60 -2.52
C PRO A 86 1.30 4.84 -1.95
N GLN A 87 0.53 5.77 -1.38
CA GLN A 87 1.06 6.97 -0.74
C GLN A 87 1.92 6.64 0.48
N ILE A 88 1.46 5.70 1.33
CA ILE A 88 2.24 5.22 2.48
C ILE A 88 3.52 4.56 1.98
N ALA A 89 3.45 3.69 0.98
CA ALA A 89 4.64 3.05 0.40
C ALA A 89 5.66 4.08 -0.15
N SER A 90 5.18 5.13 -0.83
CA SER A 90 6.03 6.23 -1.30
C SER A 90 6.65 7.01 -0.15
N ALA A 91 5.90 7.29 0.92
CA ALA A 91 6.42 7.96 2.11
C ALA A 91 7.49 7.12 2.82
N MET A 92 7.28 5.80 2.94
CA MET A 92 8.28 4.87 3.49
C MET A 92 9.57 4.88 2.66
N ARG A 93 9.48 4.87 1.32
CA ARG A 93 10.64 4.90 0.43
C ARG A 93 11.47 6.18 0.57
N ALA A 94 10.87 7.28 1.02
CA ALA A 94 11.56 8.55 1.26
C ALA A 94 12.34 8.58 2.60
N VAL A 95 12.16 7.59 3.49
CA VAL A 95 12.86 7.55 4.78
C VAL A 95 14.33 7.16 4.58
N PRO A 96 15.30 7.93 5.11
CA PRO A 96 16.72 7.59 5.01
C PRO A 96 17.00 6.21 5.62
N GLY A 97 17.69 5.34 4.88
CA GLY A 97 18.02 3.97 5.32
C GLY A 97 17.06 2.89 4.81
N VAL A 98 15.95 3.28 4.17
CA VAL A 98 15.13 2.37 3.36
C VAL A 98 15.79 2.19 2.00
N VAL A 99 15.98 0.93 1.62
CA VAL A 99 16.53 0.53 0.32
C VAL A 99 15.40 0.44 -0.70
N GLU A 100 14.33 -0.25 -0.32
CA GLU A 100 13.23 -0.56 -1.20
C GLU A 100 11.93 -0.78 -0.41
N VAL A 101 10.82 -0.53 -1.09
CA VAL A 101 9.48 -0.77 -0.58
C VAL A 101 8.67 -1.43 -1.68
N GLU A 102 8.14 -2.61 -1.38
CA GLU A 102 7.32 -3.42 -2.28
C GLU A 102 5.90 -3.49 -1.73
N LEU A 103 4.93 -3.28 -2.62
CA LEU A 103 3.51 -3.51 -2.36
C LEU A 103 3.13 -4.80 -3.10
N VAL A 104 2.91 -5.87 -2.34
CA VAL A 104 2.58 -7.23 -2.83
C VAL A 104 1.08 -7.46 -2.76
#